data_AF-A0AAQ0IGH8-F1
#
_entry.id   AF-A0AAQ0IGH8-F1
#
_cell.length_a   1.000
_cell.length_b   1.000
_cell.length_c   1.000
_cell.angle_alpha   90.00
_cell.angle_beta   90.00
_cell.angle_gamma   90.00
#
_symmetry.space_group_name_H-M   'P 1'
#
loop_
_entity.id
_entity.type
_entity.pdbx_description
1 polymer ?
#
loop_
_entity_poly.entity_id
_entity_poly.type
_entity_poly.pdbx_seq_one_letter_code
_entity_poly.pdbx_strand_id
1 'polypeptide(L)' 'MTNVDWQSLKSILQNSAHDTVFKSLVSYFYDINDNEILEQIYLDYMDNDAILTFINNDLNQLVQRYIDKMS' A
#
# COMPACT_ATOMS: atom_id res chain seq x y z
N MET A 1 -4.54 19.72 -5.32
CA MET A 1 -3.86 18.41 -5.30
C MET A 1 -2.94 18.40 -4.11
N THR A 2 -3.15 17.49 -3.17
CA THR A 2 -2.18 17.23 -2.11
C THR A 2 -0.96 16.60 -2.77
N ASN A 3 0.18 17.28 -2.76
CA ASN A 3 1.44 16.70 -3.25
C ASN A 3 1.94 15.71 -2.19
N VAL A 4 1.38 14.51 -2.18
CA VAL A 4 1.87 13.41 -1.35
C VAL A 4 3.01 12.76 -2.12
N ASP A 5 4.23 12.86 -1.60
CA ASP A 5 5.38 12.13 -2.15
C ASP A 5 5.38 10.67 -1.67
N TRP A 6 6.08 9.81 -2.43
CA TRP A 6 6.15 8.38 -2.11
C TRP A 6 6.82 8.12 -0.76
N GLN A 7 7.81 8.91 -0.34
CA GLN A 7 8.51 8.70 0.92
C GLN A 7 7.59 8.90 2.13
N SER A 8 6.73 9.90 2.07
CA SER A 8 5.71 10.17 3.07
C SER A 8 4.68 9.03 3.12
N LEU A 9 4.21 8.55 1.97
CA LEU A 9 3.29 7.42 1.90
C LEU A 9 3.94 6.11 2.38
N LYS A 10 5.18 5.86 1.97
CA LYS A 10 5.99 4.72 2.40
C LYS A 10 6.14 4.67 3.91
N SER A 11 6.39 5.80 4.56
CA SER A 11 6.50 5.85 6.03
C SER A 11 5.20 5.46 6.74
N ILE A 12 4.03 5.80 6.17
CA ILE A 12 2.72 5.41 6.70
C ILE A 12 2.50 3.90 6.51
N LEU A 13 2.83 3.39 5.32
CA LEU A 13 2.71 1.98 4.97
C LEU A 13 3.71 1.09 5.72
N GLN A 14 4.85 1.61 6.18
CA GLN A 14 5.83 0.86 6.96
C GLN A 14 5.40 0.51 8.39
N ASN A 15 4.13 0.73 8.75
CA ASN A 15 3.61 0.26 10.03
C ASN A 15 3.64 -1.29 10.11
N SER A 16 4.06 -1.82 11.26
CA SER A 16 4.11 -3.27 11.52
C SER A 16 2.79 -4.00 11.22
N ALA A 17 1.65 -3.32 11.34
CA ALA A 17 0.35 -3.87 10.97
C ALA A 17 0.19 -4.06 9.45
N HIS A 18 0.61 -3.11 8.63
CA HIS A 18 0.53 -3.22 7.17
C HIS A 18 1.47 -4.31 6.66
N ASP A 19 2.71 -4.32 7.16
CA ASP A 19 3.68 -5.39 6.88
C ASP A 19 3.09 -6.78 7.18
N THR A 20 2.55 -6.96 8.40
CA THR A 20 1.94 -8.24 8.83
C THR A 20 0.78 -8.65 7.92
N VAL A 21 -0.11 -7.71 7.58
CA VAL A 21 -1.26 -7.98 6.70
C VAL A 21 -0.80 -8.34 5.29
N PHE A 22 0.14 -7.58 4.74
CA PHE A 22 0.68 -7.81 3.40
C PHE A 22 1.33 -9.19 3.30
N LYS A 23 2.24 -9.54 4.21
CA LYS A 23 2.90 -10.85 4.24
C LYS A 23 1.91 -12.00 4.42
N SER A 24 0.89 -11.82 5.25
CA SER A 24 -0.18 -12.81 5.45
C SER A 24 -0.99 -13.05 4.16
N LEU A 25 -1.27 -12.00 3.38
CA LEU A 25 -1.94 -12.13 2.09
C LEU A 25 -1.06 -12.83 1.06
N VAL A 26 0.23 -12.49 0.98
CA VAL A 26 1.18 -13.14 0.06
C VAL A 26 1.31 -14.63 0.39
N SER A 27 1.47 -14.97 1.66
CA SER A 27 1.49 -16.36 2.14
C SER A 27 0.21 -17.09 1.76
N TYR A 28 -0.96 -16.49 2.01
CA TYR A 28 -2.25 -17.13 1.71
C TYR A 28 -2.49 -17.34 0.21
N PHE A 29 -2.22 -16.35 -0.63
CA PHE A 29 -2.52 -16.43 -2.06
C PHE A 29 -1.50 -17.20 -2.89
N TYR A 30 -0.24 -17.23 -2.45
CA TYR A 30 0.88 -17.79 -3.24
C TYR A 30 1.58 -18.97 -2.56
N ASP A 31 1.11 -19.40 -1.37
CA ASP A 31 1.70 -20.48 -0.57
C ASP A 31 3.19 -20.28 -0.24
N ILE A 32 3.58 -19.01 -0.07
CA ILE A 32 4.94 -18.61 0.33
C ILE A 32 4.97 -18.43 1.84
N ASN A 33 5.60 -19.37 2.55
CA ASN A 33 5.67 -19.36 4.02
C ASN A 33 7.08 -19.04 4.56
N ASP A 34 8.04 -18.81 3.66
CA ASP A 34 9.39 -18.41 4.03
C ASP A 34 9.42 -16.93 4.41
N ASN A 35 9.75 -16.63 5.66
CA ASN A 35 9.75 -15.28 6.20
C ASN A 35 10.77 -14.34 5.53
N GLU A 36 11.92 -14.86 5.10
CA GLU A 36 12.95 -14.05 4.44
C GLU A 36 12.49 -13.65 3.03
N ILE A 37 11.86 -14.60 2.31
CA ILE A 37 11.24 -14.30 1.01
C ILE A 37 10.09 -13.30 1.17
N LEU A 38 9.23 -13.47 2.18
CA LEU A 38 8.12 -12.55 2.45
C LEU A 38 8.60 -11.14 2.82
N GLU A 39 9.69 -11.03 3.58
CA GLU A 39 10.35 -9.74 3.88
C GLU A 39 10.85 -9.08 2.59
N GLN A 40 11.56 -9.82 1.74
CA GLN A 40 12.11 -9.25 0.51
C GLN A 40 11.00 -8.78 -0.45
N ILE A 41 9.94 -9.57 -0.61
CA ILE A 41 8.78 -9.18 -1.42
C ILE A 41 8.15 -7.89 -0.86
N TYR A 42 8.04 -7.77 0.47
CA TYR A 42 7.52 -6.56 1.09
C TYR A 42 8.43 -5.35 0.85
N LEU A 43 9.74 -5.49 1.00
CA LEU A 43 10.70 -4.41 0.73
C LEU A 43 10.65 -3.96 -0.74
N ASP A 44 10.61 -4.91 -1.68
CA ASP A 44 10.52 -4.63 -3.12
C ASP A 44 9.19 -3.94 -3.47
N TYR A 45 8.09 -4.36 -2.85
CA TYR A 45 6.81 -3.67 -2.93
C TYR A 45 6.95 -2.24 -2.40
N MET A 46 7.56 -2.03 -1.23
CA MET A 46 7.75 -0.71 -0.61
C MET A 46 8.73 0.21 -1.36
N ASP A 47 9.46 -0.29 -2.36
CA ASP A 47 10.36 0.50 -3.23
C ASP A 47 9.77 0.82 -4.61
N ASN A 48 8.52 0.41 -4.88
CA ASN A 48 7.88 0.62 -6.17
C ASN A 48 7.05 1.92 -6.24
N ASP A 49 7.58 2.95 -6.90
CA ASP A 49 6.93 4.25 -7.12
C ASP A 49 5.58 4.16 -7.87
N ALA A 50 5.30 3.08 -8.61
CA ALA A 50 4.02 2.91 -9.30
C ALA A 50 2.85 2.78 -8.31
N ILE A 51 3.11 2.26 -7.10
CA ILE A 51 2.09 2.10 -6.06
C ILE A 51 1.53 3.45 -5.63
N LEU A 52 2.36 4.50 -5.54
CA LEU A 52 1.90 5.86 -5.26
C LEU A 52 0.82 6.29 -6.25
N THR A 53 1.04 6.02 -7.54
CA THR A 53 0.10 6.41 -8.60
C THR A 53 -1.22 5.67 -8.47
N PHE A 54 -1.19 4.36 -8.21
CA PHE A 54 -2.40 3.56 -8.00
C PHE A 54 -3.19 4.01 -6.76
N ILE A 55 -2.53 4.11 -5.60
CA ILE A 55 -3.17 4.52 -4.34
C ILE A 55 -3.77 5.92 -4.47
N ASN A 56 -3.04 6.87 -5.07
CA ASN A 56 -3.54 8.23 -5.22
C ASN A 56 -4.78 8.30 -6.13
N ASN A 57 -4.80 7.56 -7.24
CA ASN A 57 -5.94 7.54 -8.15
C ASN A 57 -7.19 6.95 -7.47
N ASP A 58 -7.04 5.83 -6.78
CA ASP A 58 -8.15 5.16 -6.10
C ASP A 58 -8.69 5.98 -4.91
N LEU A 59 -7.79 6.55 -4.11
CA LEU A 59 -8.17 7.43 -2.99
C LEU A 59 -8.90 8.68 -3.48
N ASN A 60 -8.40 9.35 -4.52
CA ASN A 60 -9.05 10.54 -5.06
C ASN A 60 -10.48 10.22 -5.54
N GLN A 61 -10.67 9.11 -6.26
CA GLN A 61 -12.00 8.68 -6.69
C GLN A 61 -12.92 8.32 -5.52
N LEU A 62 -12.40 7.66 -4.48
CA LEU A 62 -13.17 7.32 -3.28
C LEU A 62 -13.59 8.58 -2.53
N VAL A 63 -12.64 9.48 -2.24
CA VAL A 63 -12.89 10.72 -1.51
C VAL A 63 -13.89 11.59 -2.26
N GLN A 64 -13.73 11.75 -3.58
CA GLN A 64 -14.64 12.54 -4.40
C GLN A 64 -16.07 12.00 -4.33
N ARG A 65 -16.26 10.67 -4.40
CA ARG A 65 -17.58 10.04 -4.25
C ARG A 65 -18.26 10.36 -2.91
N TYR A 66 -17.51 10.58 -1.84
CA TYR A 66 -18.08 10.98 -0.55
C TYR A 66 -18.30 12.49 -0.45
N ILE A 67 -17.42 13.31 -1.03
CA ILE A 67 -17.63 14.75 -1.15
C ILE A 67 -18.95 15.03 -1.88
N ASP A 68 -19.18 14.38 -3.03
CA ASP A 68 -20.38 14.56 -3.85
C ASP A 68 -21.67 14.11 -3.12
N LYS A 69 -21.56 13.21 -2.14
CA LYS A 69 -22.70 12.77 -1.30
C LYS A 69 -23.03 13.74 -0.18
N MET A 70 -22.09 14.61 0.19
CA MET A 70 -22.24 15.59 1.27
C MET A 70 -22.69 16.96 0.75
N SER A 71 -22.56 17.22 -0.55
CA SER A 71 -23.06 18.39 -1.28
C SER A 71 -24.50 18.21 -1.74
#